data_AF-A0AAV5G0L3-F1
#
_entry.id   AF-A0AAV5G0L3-F1
#
_cell.length_a   1.000
_cell.length_b   1.000
_cell.length_c   1.000
_cell.angle_alpha   90.00
_cell.angle_beta   90.00
_cell.angle_gamma   90.00
#
_symmetry.space_group_name_H-M   'P 1'
#
loop_
_entity.id
_entity.type
_entity.pdbx_description
1 polymer ?
#
loop_
_entity_poly.entity_id
_entity_poly.type
_entity_poly.pdbx_seq_one_letter_code
_entity_poly.pdbx_strand_id
1 'polypeptide(L)'
;MATVVAVENLNPKVLQCEYAVRGEIVIHAQRLQQQLQTQPGSLPFDEILYCNIGNPQSLGQQPVTFFREVLALCDHPSLLEKAETTSLFSADSISRAKEILATIPGRATGAYSHSQGIKGLRDAIAAGIASRDGFPANADDIFITDGASPGV
;
A
#
# COMPACT_ATOMS: atom_id res chain seq x y z
N MET A 1 -42.26 9.48 0.37
CA MET A 1 -41.04 10.26 0.63
C MET A 1 -39.97 9.29 1.10
N ALA A 2 -38.75 9.37 0.59
CA ALA A 2 -37.65 8.53 1.08
C ALA A 2 -37.31 8.95 2.52
N THR A 3 -37.12 7.98 3.41
CA THR A 3 -36.72 8.23 4.80
C THR A 3 -35.34 8.87 4.83
N VAL A 4 -35.14 9.88 5.67
CA VAL A 4 -33.83 10.53 5.85
C VAL A 4 -32.87 9.54 6.51
N VAL A 5 -31.64 9.45 6.01
CA VAL A 5 -30.59 8.60 6.58
C VAL A 5 -30.22 9.10 7.98
N ALA A 6 -30.25 8.22 8.98
CA ALA A 6 -29.95 8.51 10.37
C ALA A 6 -29.34 7.26 11.06
N VAL A 7 -28.63 7.43 12.18
CA VAL A 7 -27.91 6.31 12.84
C VAL A 7 -28.84 5.15 13.15
N GLU A 8 -30.04 5.46 13.65
CA GLU A 8 -31.10 4.52 14.01
C GLU A 8 -31.63 3.68 12.84
N ASN A 9 -31.39 4.09 11.59
CA ASN A 9 -31.83 3.37 10.40
C ASN A 9 -30.68 2.83 9.53
N LEU A 10 -29.44 2.87 10.04
CA LEU A 10 -28.30 2.20 9.41
C LEU A 10 -28.36 0.68 9.62
N ASN A 11 -27.61 -0.04 8.80
CA ASN A 11 -27.45 -1.49 8.93
C ASN A 11 -26.89 -1.84 10.33
N PRO A 12 -27.59 -2.67 11.13
CA PRO A 12 -27.15 -3.04 12.47
C PRO A 12 -25.74 -3.63 12.53
N LYS A 13 -25.28 -4.30 11.46
CA LYS A 13 -23.91 -4.84 11.37
C LYS A 13 -22.84 -3.74 11.40
N VAL A 14 -23.14 -2.58 10.82
CA VAL A 14 -22.23 -1.41 10.85
C VAL A 14 -22.22 -0.82 12.25
N LEU A 15 -23.39 -0.72 12.90
CA LEU A 15 -23.51 -0.17 14.25
C LEU A 15 -22.81 -1.03 15.31
N GLN A 16 -22.78 -2.36 15.12
CA GLN A 16 -22.08 -3.30 15.99
C GLN A 16 -20.58 -3.44 15.68
N CYS A 17 -20.13 -2.94 14.52
CA CYS A 17 -18.74 -3.06 14.10
C CYS A 17 -17.88 -2.04 14.83
N GLU A 18 -16.83 -2.51 15.51
CA GLU A 18 -15.85 -1.66 16.18
C GLU A 18 -14.45 -1.90 15.63
N TYR A 19 -13.70 -0.82 15.38
CA TYR A 19 -12.32 -0.88 14.89
C TYR A 19 -11.41 0.04 15.72
N ALA A 20 -11.02 -0.45 16.89
CA ALA A 20 -10.33 0.34 17.92
C ALA A 20 -9.00 0.96 17.46
N VAL A 21 -8.28 0.33 16.52
CA VAL A 21 -6.98 0.82 15.98
C VAL A 21 -7.12 2.23 15.39
N ARG A 22 -8.29 2.56 14.84
CA ARG A 22 -8.65 3.90 14.34
C ARG A 22 -9.95 4.41 14.99
N GLY A 23 -10.18 4.04 16.24
CA GLY A 23 -11.38 4.37 17.00
C GLY A 23 -11.26 5.64 17.82
N GLU A 24 -12.01 5.68 18.92
CA GLU A 24 -12.21 6.88 19.75
C GLU A 24 -10.91 7.54 20.20
N ILE A 25 -9.92 6.77 20.66
CA ILE A 25 -8.64 7.32 21.12
C ILE A 25 -7.92 8.12 20.02
N VAL A 26 -8.04 7.71 18.76
CA VAL A 26 -7.43 8.42 17.62
C VAL A 26 -8.21 9.69 17.32
N ILE A 27 -9.54 9.67 17.43
CA ILE A 27 -10.39 10.86 17.28
C ILE A 27 -10.07 11.90 18.37
N HIS A 28 -9.85 11.45 19.61
CA HIS A 28 -9.36 12.30 20.69
C HIS A 28 -7.97 12.88 20.39
N ALA A 29 -7.03 12.04 19.93
CA ALA A 29 -5.68 12.48 19.59
C ALA A 29 -5.67 13.53 18.47
N GLN A 30 -6.53 13.40 17.46
CA GLN A 30 -6.70 14.38 16.39
C GLN A 30 -7.22 15.73 16.89
N ARG A 31 -8.16 15.72 17.85
CA ARG A 31 -8.62 16.96 18.51
C ARG A 31 -7.48 17.64 19.26
N LEU A 32 -6.67 16.89 19.98
CA LEU A 32 -5.49 17.43 20.67
C LEU A 32 -4.45 17.96 19.68
N GLN A 33 -4.24 17.26 18.56
CA GLN A 33 -3.34 17.72 17.49
C GLN A 33 -3.80 19.07 16.90
N GLN A 34 -5.10 19.25 16.70
CA GLN A 34 -5.67 20.53 16.28
C GLN A 34 -5.52 21.60 17.38
N GLN A 35 -5.67 21.24 18.65
CA GLN A 35 -5.44 22.15 19.77
C GLN A 35 -3.99 22.64 19.82
N LEU A 36 -2.99 21.76 19.61
CA LEU A 36 -1.58 22.15 19.54
C LEU A 36 -1.31 23.20 18.46
N GLN A 37 -2.00 23.09 17.32
CA GLN A 37 -1.87 24.05 16.21
C GLN A 37 -2.56 25.38 16.48
N THR A 38 -3.75 25.35 17.09
CA THR A 38 -4.60 26.53 17.28
C THR A 38 -4.31 27.30 18.56
N GLN A 39 -3.81 26.61 19.60
CA GLN A 39 -3.48 27.17 20.90
C GLN A 39 -2.10 26.66 21.36
N PRO A 40 -1.00 27.14 20.74
CA PRO A 40 0.35 26.72 21.11
C PRO A 40 0.63 26.94 22.61
N GLY A 41 1.21 25.93 23.28
CA GLY A 41 1.49 25.96 24.73
C GLY A 41 0.28 25.69 25.64
N SER A 42 -0.91 25.41 25.09
CA SER A 42 -2.11 25.07 25.90
C SER A 42 -2.12 23.64 26.44
N LEU A 43 -1.25 22.77 25.93
CA LEU A 43 -1.10 21.37 26.34
C LEU A 43 0.31 21.14 26.92
N PRO A 44 0.48 20.16 27.82
CA PRO A 44 1.76 19.90 28.49
C PRO A 44 2.78 19.15 27.61
N PHE A 45 2.60 19.14 26.30
CA PHE A 45 3.43 18.48 25.30
C PHE A 45 3.32 19.22 23.96
N ASP A 46 4.29 19.02 23.07
CA ASP A 46 4.41 19.79 21.82
C ASP A 46 3.92 19.01 20.58
N GLU A 47 3.82 17.68 20.68
CA GLU A 47 3.41 16.82 19.58
C GLU A 47 2.56 15.62 20.02
N ILE A 48 1.84 15.05 19.06
CA ILE A 48 1.15 13.77 19.23
C ILE A 48 2.00 12.68 18.59
N LEU A 49 2.53 11.77 19.42
CA LEU A 49 3.22 10.58 18.95
C LEU A 49 2.22 9.42 18.79
N TYR A 50 1.95 9.03 17.54
CA TYR A 50 1.01 7.95 17.22
C TYR A 50 1.66 6.57 17.40
N CYS A 51 1.55 6.01 18.61
CA CYS A 51 1.97 4.64 18.93
C CYS A 51 0.84 3.60 18.77
N ASN A 52 -0.24 3.92 18.06
CA ASN A 52 -1.46 3.10 17.98
C ASN A 52 -1.53 2.18 16.75
N ILE A 53 -0.72 2.44 15.70
CA ILE A 53 -0.77 1.69 14.44
C ILE A 53 0.64 1.34 13.95
N GLY A 54 0.79 0.12 13.44
CA GLY A 54 2.02 -0.32 12.77
C GLY A 54 2.20 0.38 11.43
N ASN A 55 2.69 1.63 11.45
CA ASN A 55 2.95 2.44 10.26
C ASN A 55 4.39 2.97 10.28
N PRO A 56 5.40 2.13 9.96
CA PRO A 56 6.79 2.43 10.25
C PRO A 56 7.34 3.67 9.52
N GLN A 57 6.92 3.91 8.27
CA GLN A 57 7.38 5.08 7.51
C GLN A 57 6.89 6.40 8.12
N SER A 58 5.73 6.42 8.78
CA SER A 58 5.27 7.60 9.54
C SER A 58 6.11 7.90 10.77
N LEU A 59 6.94 6.96 11.23
CA LEU A 59 7.88 7.14 12.34
C LEU A 59 9.34 7.28 11.86
N GLY A 60 9.54 7.56 10.57
CA GLY A 60 10.86 7.89 10.02
C GLY A 60 11.62 6.74 9.36
N GLN A 61 11.06 5.53 9.30
CA GLN A 61 11.66 4.46 8.50
C GLN A 61 11.78 4.91 7.03
N GLN A 62 13.01 4.96 6.52
CA GLN A 62 13.25 5.31 5.12
C GLN A 62 12.74 4.20 4.19
N PRO A 63 12.18 4.55 3.03
CA PRO A 63 11.76 3.56 2.05
C PRO A 63 12.99 2.88 1.42
N VAL A 64 12.84 1.61 1.04
CA VAL A 64 13.91 0.87 0.35
C VAL A 64 14.08 1.39 -1.07
N THR A 65 15.29 1.87 -1.40
CA THR A 65 15.60 2.55 -2.67
C THR A 65 15.26 1.71 -3.89
N PHE A 66 15.74 0.46 -3.95
CA PHE A 66 15.51 -0.44 -5.09
C PHE A 66 14.02 -0.58 -5.43
N PHE A 67 13.15 -0.71 -4.43
CA PHE A 67 11.70 -0.81 -4.66
C PHE A 67 11.13 0.49 -5.24
N ARG A 68 11.55 1.65 -4.73
CA ARG A 68 11.08 2.95 -5.26
C ARG A 68 11.56 3.20 -6.68
N GLU A 69 12.79 2.82 -7.00
CA GLU A 69 13.36 2.94 -8.35
C GLU A 69 12.57 2.11 -9.38
N VAL A 70 12.35 0.83 -9.09
CA VAL A 70 11.57 -0.06 -9.97
C VAL A 70 10.16 0.48 -10.19
N LEU A 71 9.48 0.88 -9.11
CA LEU A 71 8.13 1.43 -9.19
C LEU A 71 8.08 2.69 -10.06
N ALA A 72 9.01 3.64 -9.86
CA ALA A 72 9.07 4.85 -10.66
C ALA A 72 9.29 4.57 -12.16
N LEU A 73 10.12 3.59 -12.50
CA LEU A 73 10.35 3.18 -13.88
C LEU A 73 9.15 2.43 -14.49
N CYS A 74 8.40 1.68 -13.69
CA CYS A 74 7.15 1.04 -14.15
C CYS A 74 6.02 2.06 -14.34
N ASP A 75 5.92 3.08 -13.47
CA ASP A 75 4.92 4.15 -13.57
C ASP A 75 5.22 5.12 -14.72
N HIS A 76 6.50 5.39 -15.00
CA HIS A 76 6.94 6.24 -16.11
C HIS A 76 7.89 5.52 -17.07
N PRO A 77 7.39 4.55 -17.87
CA PRO A 77 8.25 3.66 -18.66
C PRO A 77 9.03 4.36 -19.77
N SER A 78 8.64 5.57 -20.20
CA SER A 78 9.42 6.34 -21.18
C SER A 78 10.78 6.80 -20.64
N LEU A 79 11.00 6.77 -19.31
CA LEU A 79 12.33 6.99 -18.74
C LEU A 79 13.33 5.91 -19.17
N LEU A 80 12.88 4.69 -19.44
CA LEU A 80 13.79 3.60 -19.86
C LEU A 80 14.50 3.86 -21.19
N GLU A 81 14.01 4.82 -21.98
CA GLU A 81 14.57 5.24 -23.28
C GLU A 81 15.49 6.45 -23.17
N LYS A 82 15.68 7.02 -21.97
CA LYS A 82 16.55 8.18 -21.72
C LYS A 82 17.95 7.72 -21.36
N ALA A 83 18.96 8.35 -21.95
CA ALA A 83 20.36 8.00 -21.69
C ALA A 83 20.73 8.27 -20.22
N GLU A 84 20.16 9.34 -19.65
CA GLU A 84 20.33 9.80 -18.28
C GLU A 84 19.80 8.81 -17.25
N THR A 85 18.92 7.90 -17.62
CA THR A 85 18.35 6.92 -16.68
C THR A 85 19.44 6.04 -16.07
N THR A 86 20.50 5.72 -16.83
CA THR A 86 21.62 4.92 -16.34
C THR A 86 22.49 5.61 -15.29
N SER A 87 22.42 6.95 -15.18
CA SER A 87 23.11 7.70 -14.13
C SER A 87 22.24 7.99 -12.91
N LEU A 88 20.91 7.88 -13.04
CA LEU A 88 19.94 8.18 -11.99
C LEU A 88 19.40 6.96 -11.26
N PHE A 89 19.37 5.80 -11.92
CA PHE A 89 18.80 4.56 -11.39
C PHE A 89 19.85 3.45 -11.38
N SER A 90 19.78 2.58 -10.39
CA SER A 90 20.59 1.35 -10.34
C SER A 90 20.35 0.46 -11.56
N ALA A 91 21.39 -0.23 -12.04
CA ALA A 91 21.32 -1.06 -13.24
C ALA A 91 20.33 -2.24 -13.08
N ASP A 92 20.25 -2.82 -11.90
CA ASP A 92 19.35 -3.90 -11.55
C ASP A 92 17.90 -3.44 -11.39
N SER A 93 17.64 -2.20 -10.92
CA SER A 93 16.27 -1.66 -10.91
C SER A 93 15.75 -1.41 -12.34
N ILE A 94 16.61 -0.92 -13.24
CA ILE A 94 16.29 -0.78 -14.67
C ILE A 94 15.99 -2.15 -15.29
N SER A 95 16.82 -3.16 -15.02
CA SER A 95 16.59 -4.52 -15.52
C SER A 95 15.26 -5.07 -15.00
N ARG A 96 15.02 -4.97 -13.69
CA ARG A 96 13.81 -5.48 -13.06
C ARG A 96 12.55 -4.77 -13.57
N ALA A 97 12.59 -3.47 -13.78
CA ALA A 97 11.46 -2.74 -14.35
C ALA A 97 11.13 -3.23 -15.78
N LYS A 98 12.16 -3.46 -16.61
CA LYS A 98 11.97 -4.04 -17.96
C LYS A 98 11.37 -5.45 -17.91
N GLU A 99 11.86 -6.31 -17.02
CA GLU A 99 11.33 -7.65 -16.79
C GLU A 99 9.84 -7.61 -16.40
N ILE A 100 9.47 -6.78 -15.40
CA ILE A 100 8.09 -6.65 -14.95
C ILE A 100 7.19 -6.16 -16.09
N LEU A 101 7.58 -5.08 -16.78
CA LEU A 101 6.80 -4.52 -17.89
C LEU A 101 6.55 -5.54 -19.00
N ALA A 102 7.51 -6.43 -19.27
CA ALA A 102 7.36 -7.48 -20.28
C ALA A 102 6.32 -8.56 -19.90
N THR A 103 6.02 -8.73 -18.60
CA THR A 103 4.97 -9.66 -18.14
C THR A 103 3.56 -9.07 -18.24
N ILE A 104 3.43 -7.75 -18.45
CA ILE A 104 2.15 -7.06 -18.50
C ILE A 104 1.66 -7.02 -19.96
N PRO A 105 0.44 -7.51 -20.25
CA PRO A 105 -0.12 -7.44 -21.59
C PRO A 105 -0.10 -6.01 -22.16
N GLY A 106 0.49 -5.84 -23.35
CA GLY A 106 0.63 -4.54 -24.00
C GLY A 106 1.50 -3.53 -23.25
N ARG A 107 2.25 -3.94 -22.22
CA ARG A 107 3.00 -3.06 -21.30
C ARG A 107 2.12 -1.96 -20.68
N ALA A 108 0.81 -2.21 -20.57
CA ALA A 108 -0.18 -1.25 -20.12
C ALA A 108 -0.34 -1.30 -18.59
N THR A 109 0.53 -0.60 -17.85
CA THR A 109 0.56 -0.61 -16.38
C THR A 109 -0.67 -0.02 -15.71
N GLY A 110 -1.44 0.82 -16.43
CA GLY A 110 -2.70 1.40 -15.93
C GLY A 110 -3.96 0.61 -16.29
N ALA A 111 -3.85 -0.51 -17.00
CA ALA A 111 -4.99 -1.34 -17.35
C ALA A 111 -5.37 -2.30 -16.21
N TYR A 112 -6.63 -2.73 -16.17
CA TYR A 112 -7.02 -3.84 -15.31
C TYR A 112 -6.22 -5.10 -15.67
N SER A 113 -5.77 -5.81 -14.63
CA SER A 113 -5.19 -7.14 -14.79
C SER A 113 -6.27 -8.22 -14.71
N HIS A 114 -5.86 -9.49 -14.80
CA HIS A 114 -6.74 -10.60 -14.41
C HIS A 114 -7.19 -10.41 -12.95
N SER A 115 -8.38 -10.87 -12.57
CA SER A 115 -8.92 -10.64 -11.22
C SER A 115 -8.07 -11.22 -10.08
N GLN A 116 -7.23 -12.21 -10.37
CA GLN A 116 -6.22 -12.76 -9.44
C GLN A 116 -4.90 -11.97 -9.41
N GLY A 117 -4.69 -11.06 -10.36
CA GLY A 117 -3.42 -10.38 -10.61
C GLY A 117 -2.69 -10.85 -11.87
N ILE A 118 -1.72 -10.06 -12.32
CA ILE A 118 -0.85 -10.34 -13.48
C ILE A 118 -0.16 -11.70 -13.29
N LYS A 119 -0.30 -12.59 -14.28
CA LYS A 119 0.21 -13.97 -14.21
C LYS A 119 1.71 -14.03 -13.92
N GLY A 120 2.53 -13.24 -14.61
CA GLY A 120 3.98 -13.21 -14.38
C GLY A 120 4.37 -12.76 -12.96
N LEU A 121 3.59 -11.88 -12.33
CA LEU A 121 3.82 -11.50 -10.94
C LEU A 121 3.42 -12.63 -9.98
N ARG A 122 2.31 -13.33 -10.25
CA ARG A 122 1.92 -14.52 -9.47
C ARG A 122 2.95 -15.66 -9.60
N ASP A 123 3.52 -15.86 -10.78
CA ASP A 123 4.60 -16.83 -11.00
C ASP A 123 5.83 -16.50 -10.16
N ALA A 124 6.21 -15.21 -10.10
CA ALA A 124 7.32 -14.76 -9.25
C ALA A 124 7.04 -14.97 -7.74
N ILE A 125 5.81 -14.73 -7.29
CA ILE A 125 5.40 -15.00 -5.91
C ILE A 125 5.45 -16.50 -5.62
N ALA A 126 4.91 -17.34 -6.51
CA ALA A 126 4.95 -18.80 -6.37
C ALA A 126 6.40 -19.32 -6.26
N ALA A 127 7.31 -18.82 -7.09
CA ALA A 127 8.73 -19.15 -7.02
C ALA A 127 9.37 -18.72 -5.68
N GLY A 128 9.00 -17.54 -5.16
CA GLY A 128 9.45 -17.07 -3.85
C GLY A 128 8.97 -17.94 -2.69
N ILE A 129 7.69 -18.32 -2.70
CA ILE A 129 7.12 -19.27 -1.72
C ILE A 129 7.85 -20.61 -1.79
N ALA A 130 8.06 -21.12 -2.99
CA ALA A 130 8.71 -22.42 -3.17
C ALA A 130 10.17 -22.41 -2.70
N SER A 131 10.91 -21.32 -2.96
CA SER A 131 12.28 -21.17 -2.47
C SER A 131 12.35 -21.00 -0.94
N ARG A 132 11.33 -20.40 -0.32
CA ARG A 132 11.24 -20.25 1.14
C ARG A 132 10.95 -21.58 1.82
N ASP A 133 10.03 -22.37 1.24
CA ASP A 133 9.45 -23.55 1.90
C ASP A 133 10.10 -24.87 1.48
N GLY A 134 10.79 -24.90 0.34
CA GLY A 134 11.34 -26.14 -0.23
C GLY A 134 10.30 -27.04 -0.92
N PHE A 135 9.08 -26.54 -1.14
CA PHE A 135 7.97 -27.23 -1.80
C PHE A 135 7.39 -26.40 -2.93
N PRO A 136 6.90 -26.99 -4.03
CA PRO A 136 6.34 -26.23 -5.13
C PRO A 136 5.08 -25.45 -4.71
N ALA A 137 4.88 -24.27 -5.30
CA ALA A 137 3.66 -23.48 -5.21
C ALA A 137 3.11 -23.21 -6.62
N ASN A 138 1.79 -23.14 -6.76
CA ASN A 138 1.12 -22.87 -8.04
C ASN A 138 0.62 -21.42 -8.08
N ALA A 139 0.89 -20.72 -9.18
CA ALA A 139 0.41 -19.36 -9.38
C ALA A 139 -1.12 -19.25 -9.45
N ASP A 140 -1.82 -20.31 -9.85
CA ASP A 140 -3.29 -20.31 -9.93
C ASP A 140 -3.97 -20.36 -8.55
N ASP A 141 -3.21 -20.73 -7.52
CA ASP A 141 -3.64 -20.71 -6.11
C ASP A 141 -3.38 -19.34 -5.45
N ILE A 142 -2.79 -18.37 -6.18
CA ILE A 142 -2.39 -17.06 -5.66
C ILE A 142 -3.37 -15.98 -6.12
N PHE A 143 -3.86 -15.19 -5.17
CA PHE A 143 -4.65 -13.98 -5.40
C PHE A 143 -3.88 -12.77 -4.86
N ILE A 144 -3.62 -11.79 -5.73
CA ILE A 144 -3.06 -10.50 -5.34
C ILE A 144 -4.22 -9.59 -4.93
N THR A 145 -4.14 -9.00 -3.75
CA THR A 145 -5.15 -8.11 -3.16
C THR A 145 -4.53 -6.79 -2.73
N ASP A 146 -5.37 -5.77 -2.50
CA ASP A 146 -4.94 -4.46 -1.99
C ASP A 146 -4.56 -4.52 -0.50
N GLY A 147 -3.39 -5.10 -0.24
CA GLY A 147 -2.98 -5.51 1.10
C GLY A 147 -3.66 -6.82 1.54
N ALA A 148 -3.38 -7.27 2.75
CA ALA A 148 -3.94 -8.52 3.28
C ALA A 148 -5.43 -8.40 3.65
N SER A 149 -5.90 -7.21 4.03
CA SER A 149 -7.24 -7.01 4.61
C SER A 149 -8.41 -7.46 3.71
N PRO A 150 -8.42 -7.25 2.39
CA PRO A 150 -9.51 -7.73 1.53
C PRO A 150 -9.60 -9.26 1.40
N GLY A 151 -8.56 -10.00 1.80
CA GLY A 151 -8.55 -11.47 1.77
C GLY A 151 -9.12 -12.14 3.02
N VAL A 152 -9.51 -11.36 4.04
CA VAL A 152 -10.12 -11.82 5.30
C VAL A 152 -11.63 -11.61 5.23
#